data_AF-A0A952UNA4-F1
#
_entry.id   AF-A0A952UNA4-F1
#
_cell.length_a   1.000
_cell.length_b   1.000
_cell.length_c   1.000
_cell.angle_alpha   90.00
_cell.angle_beta   90.00
_cell.angle_gamma   90.00
#
_symmetry.space_group_name_H-M   'P 1'
#
loop_
_entity.id
_entity.type
_entity.pdbx_description
1 polymer ?
#
loop_
_entity_poly.entity_id
_entity_poly.type
_entity_poly.pdbx_seq_one_letter_code
_entity_poly.pdbx_strand_id
1 'polypeptide(L)'
;MAELVLFHHVLGLTPGIIALADRLRAGGHTVHTPDMYEGKRFATLDEGMAHVRSVGVPLQIHAQEHDPEFDNGYDLPTAQAVVAEAADGELFLYPGDKHFFADSSTGEYDAEATDLLVAHALALLARV
;
A
#
# COMPACT_ATOMS: atom_id res chain seq x y z
N MET A 1 -11.87 -9.79 -20.84
CA MET A 1 -10.48 -9.31 -20.73
C MET A 1 -10.43 -8.34 -19.57
N ALA A 2 -9.50 -8.55 -18.63
CA ALA A 2 -9.26 -7.67 -17.47
C ALA A 2 -7.75 -7.47 -17.31
N GLU A 3 -7.35 -6.39 -16.64
CA GLU A 3 -5.96 -6.10 -16.31
C GLU A 3 -5.72 -6.34 -14.82
N LEU A 4 -4.67 -7.10 -14.49
CA LEU A 4 -4.37 -7.52 -13.12
C LEU A 4 -2.92 -7.15 -12.77
N VAL A 5 -2.71 -6.72 -11.52
CA VAL A 5 -1.38 -6.66 -10.91
C VAL A 5 -1.29 -7.80 -9.91
N LEU A 6 -0.39 -8.76 -10.17
CA LEU A 6 -0.16 -9.91 -9.31
C LEU A 6 1.16 -9.74 -8.56
N PHE A 7 1.07 -9.42 -7.27
CA PHE A 7 2.22 -9.34 -6.37
C PHE A 7 2.67 -10.73 -5.94
N HIS A 8 3.98 -10.94 -5.87
CA HIS A 8 4.54 -12.17 -5.34
C HIS A 8 4.57 -12.17 -3.80
N HIS A 9 4.66 -13.36 -3.21
CA HIS A 9 4.84 -13.51 -1.76
C HIS A 9 6.30 -13.27 -1.34
N VAL A 10 6.57 -13.45 -0.05
CA VAL A 10 7.86 -13.18 0.61
C VAL A 10 9.09 -13.91 0.02
N LEU A 11 8.91 -14.88 -0.89
CA LEU A 11 10.03 -15.59 -1.50
C LEU A 11 10.49 -14.97 -2.84
N GLY A 12 9.97 -13.79 -3.20
CA GLY A 12 10.26 -13.11 -4.46
C GLY A 12 9.40 -13.59 -5.62
N LEU A 13 9.64 -13.06 -6.82
CA LEU A 13 8.90 -13.42 -8.03
C LEU A 13 9.30 -14.82 -8.52
N THR A 14 8.79 -15.87 -7.89
CA THR A 14 9.17 -17.27 -8.18
C THR A 14 8.61 -17.78 -9.52
N PRO A 15 9.18 -18.86 -10.09
CA PRO A 15 8.59 -19.51 -11.27
C PRO A 15 7.14 -19.97 -11.05
N GLY A 16 6.76 -20.30 -9.82
CA GLY A 16 5.38 -20.66 -9.47
C GLY A 16 4.41 -19.49 -9.63
N ILE A 17 4.82 -18.27 -9.24
CA ILE A 17 4.01 -17.06 -9.45
C ILE A 17 3.92 -16.70 -10.93
N ILE A 18 5.01 -16.85 -11.69
CA ILE A 18 4.98 -16.67 -13.15
C ILE A 18 4.02 -17.67 -13.81
N ALA A 19 4.08 -18.95 -13.43
CA ALA A 19 3.16 -19.96 -13.95
C ALA A 19 1.70 -19.67 -13.59
N LEU A 20 1.44 -19.14 -12.40
CA LEU A 20 0.10 -18.67 -12.01
C LEU A 20 -0.35 -17.50 -12.90
N ALA A 21 0.51 -16.51 -13.12
CA ALA A 21 0.23 -15.38 -14.01
C ALA A 21 -0.05 -15.84 -15.45
N ASP A 22 0.71 -16.82 -15.96
CA ASP A 22 0.55 -17.34 -17.32
C ASP A 22 -0.79 -18.06 -17.50
N ARG A 23 -1.29 -18.74 -16.47
CA ARG A 23 -2.65 -19.31 -16.50
C ARG A 23 -3.73 -18.24 -16.64
N LEU A 24 -3.57 -17.12 -15.93
CA LEU A 24 -4.48 -15.98 -16.04
C LEU A 24 -4.35 -15.30 -17.42
N ARG A 25 -3.13 -15.14 -17.94
CA ARG A 25 -2.89 -14.63 -19.31
C ARG A 25 -3.54 -15.51 -20.37
N ALA A 26 -3.40 -16.83 -20.25
CA ALA A 26 -4.05 -17.79 -21.15
C ALA A 26 -5.58 -17.70 -21.13
N GLY A 27 -6.17 -17.23 -20.02
CA GLY A 27 -7.60 -16.90 -19.90
C GLY A 27 -8.03 -15.62 -20.64
N GLY A 28 -7.11 -14.92 -21.32
CA GLY A 28 -7.39 -13.68 -22.05
C GLY A 28 -7.34 -12.42 -21.18
N HIS A 29 -6.54 -12.42 -20.12
CA HIS A 29 -6.29 -11.28 -19.25
C HIS A 29 -4.88 -10.68 -19.47
N THR A 30 -4.72 -9.38 -19.26
CA THR A 30 -3.40 -8.76 -19.12
C THR A 30 -2.97 -8.90 -17.66
N VAL A 31 -1.78 -9.43 -17.40
CA VAL A 31 -1.27 -9.65 -16.04
C VAL A 31 0.12 -9.06 -15.92
N HIS A 32 0.27 -8.11 -15.01
CA HIS A 32 1.53 -7.52 -14.59
C HIS A 32 2.05 -8.25 -13.36
N THR A 33 3.34 -8.56 -13.35
CA THR A 33 4.01 -9.22 -12.21
C THR A 33 5.22 -8.37 -11.79
N PRO A 34 5.01 -7.25 -11.07
CA PRO A 34 6.12 -6.44 -10.56
C PRO A 34 7.03 -7.29 -9.66
N ASP A 35 8.34 -7.17 -9.87
CA ASP A 35 9.34 -7.83 -9.01
C ASP A 35 9.79 -6.85 -7.93
N MET A 36 9.17 -6.97 -6.75
CA MET A 36 9.41 -6.06 -5.62
C MET A 36 10.80 -6.25 -5.00
N TYR A 37 11.52 -7.34 -5.33
CA TYR A 37 12.84 -7.63 -4.79
C TYR A 37 13.95 -7.60 -5.84
N GLU A 38 13.68 -7.02 -7.02
CA GLU A 38 14.66 -6.81 -8.09
C GLU A 38 15.42 -8.10 -8.47
N GLY A 39 14.69 -9.21 -8.61
CA GLY A 39 15.22 -10.51 -8.97
C GLY A 39 15.68 -11.38 -7.80
N LYS A 40 15.71 -10.85 -6.56
CA LYS A 40 16.05 -11.65 -5.38
C LYS A 40 14.93 -12.64 -5.06
N ARG A 41 15.33 -13.86 -4.72
CA ARG A 41 14.45 -14.95 -4.28
C ARG A 41 15.04 -15.60 -3.05
N PHE A 42 14.16 -16.09 -2.19
CA PHE A 42 14.54 -16.67 -0.90
C PHE A 42 14.11 -18.13 -0.82
N ALA A 43 14.94 -18.97 -0.18
CA ALA A 43 14.65 -20.40 -0.07
C ALA A 43 13.65 -20.68 1.06
N THR A 44 13.60 -19.79 2.05
CA THR A 44 12.74 -19.95 3.23
C THR A 44 11.92 -18.70 3.52
N LEU A 45 10.81 -18.88 4.25
CA LEU A 45 10.00 -17.76 4.73
C LEU A 45 10.84 -16.80 5.59
N ASP A 46 11.67 -17.34 6.47
CA ASP A 46 12.46 -16.53 7.40
C ASP A 46 13.45 -15.63 6.68
N GLU A 47 14.15 -16.15 5.65
CA GLU A 47 15.04 -15.36 4.80
C GLU A 47 14.29 -14.24 4.07
N GLY A 48 13.12 -14.57 3.50
CA GLY A 48 12.26 -13.60 2.85
C GLY A 48 11.78 -12.50 3.80
N MET A 49 11.32 -12.88 4.99
CA MET A 49 10.84 -11.95 6.00
C MET A 49 11.98 -11.05 6.51
N ALA A 50 13.18 -11.61 6.66
CA ALA A 50 14.37 -10.83 6.99
C ALA A 50 14.67 -9.80 5.89
N HIS A 51 14.52 -10.18 4.62
CA HIS A 51 14.70 -9.24 3.52
C HIS A 51 13.66 -8.12 3.52
N VAL A 52 12.38 -8.44 3.67
CA VAL A 52 11.29 -7.44 3.79
C VAL A 52 11.60 -6.42 4.88
N ARG A 53 12.03 -6.90 6.05
CA ARG A 53 12.42 -6.03 7.17
C ARG A 53 13.66 -5.18 6.84
N SER A 54 14.58 -5.71 6.02
CA SER A 54 15.81 -4.99 5.65
C SER A 54 15.63 -3.93 4.57
N VAL A 55 14.71 -4.14 3.61
CA VAL A 55 14.50 -3.17 2.53
C VAL A 55 13.78 -1.94 3.06
N GLY A 56 12.85 -2.13 4.01
CA GLY A 56 11.97 -1.08 4.49
C GLY A 56 11.03 -0.62 3.37
N VAL A 57 9.73 -0.68 3.60
CA VAL A 57 8.76 -0.10 2.66
C VAL A 57 8.26 1.19 3.30
N PRO A 58 8.53 2.37 2.70
CA PRO A 58 7.95 3.61 3.17
C PRO A 58 6.42 3.52 3.16
N LEU A 59 5.80 4.02 4.22
CA LEU A 59 4.37 3.92 4.47
C LEU A 59 3.82 5.29 4.84
N GLN A 60 2.75 5.68 4.17
CA GLN A 60 1.91 6.80 4.61
C GLN A 60 0.47 6.33 4.81
N ILE A 61 -0.16 6.76 5.89
CA ILE A 61 -1.59 6.59 6.16
C ILE A 61 -2.21 7.99 6.26
N HIS A 62 -3.38 8.16 5.64
CA HIS A 62 -4.08 9.44 5.52
C HIS A 62 -5.54 9.27 5.95
N ALA A 63 -6.01 10.08 6.89
CA ALA A 63 -7.39 10.06 7.36
C ALA A 63 -7.81 11.44 7.88
N GLN A 64 -9.11 11.68 8.08
CA GLN A 64 -9.56 12.83 8.88
C GLN A 64 -9.62 12.48 10.37
N GLU A 65 -9.34 13.45 11.24
CA GLU A 65 -9.17 13.29 12.70
C GLU A 65 -10.35 12.62 13.39
N HIS A 66 -11.57 12.87 12.93
CA HIS A 66 -12.81 12.38 13.53
C HIS A 66 -13.65 11.54 12.57
N ASP A 67 -13.03 10.95 11.55
CA ASP A 67 -13.69 9.98 10.69
C ASP A 67 -14.20 8.79 11.54
N PRO A 68 -15.52 8.58 11.68
CA PRO A 68 -16.06 7.52 12.55
C PRO A 68 -15.73 6.10 12.07
N GLU A 69 -15.36 5.93 10.80
CA GLU A 69 -14.93 4.64 10.27
C GLU A 69 -13.44 4.37 10.51
N PHE A 70 -12.65 5.40 10.86
CA PHE A 70 -11.22 5.28 11.17
C PHE A 70 -10.93 5.45 12.67
N ASP A 71 -11.49 6.48 13.31
CA ASP A 71 -11.48 6.71 14.76
C ASP A 71 -12.56 5.86 15.46
N ASN A 72 -12.52 4.56 15.21
CA ASN A 72 -13.50 3.58 15.69
C ASN A 72 -12.99 2.73 16.88
N GLY A 73 -11.80 3.06 17.40
CA GLY A 73 -11.12 2.30 18.46
C GLY A 73 -10.34 1.07 18.00
N TYR A 74 -10.36 0.75 16.70
CA TYR A 74 -9.61 -0.36 16.09
C TYR A 74 -8.63 0.13 15.02
N ASP A 75 -9.10 0.90 14.04
CA ASP A 75 -8.31 1.27 12.87
C ASP A 75 -7.27 2.35 13.17
N LEU A 76 -7.64 3.43 13.85
CA LEU A 76 -6.67 4.46 14.27
C LEU A 76 -5.53 3.87 15.15
N PRO A 77 -5.81 3.07 16.20
CA PRO A 77 -4.74 2.41 16.97
C PRO A 77 -3.89 1.45 16.12
N THR A 78 -4.50 0.74 15.18
CA THR A 78 -3.78 -0.16 14.27
C THR A 78 -2.87 0.62 13.33
N ALA A 79 -3.36 1.71 12.73
CA ALA A 79 -2.58 2.60 11.88
C ALA A 79 -1.37 3.17 12.64
N GLN A 80 -1.57 3.64 13.87
CA GLN A 80 -0.50 4.12 14.74
C GLN A 80 0.55 3.03 15.03
N ALA A 81 0.12 1.79 15.32
CA ALA A 81 1.03 0.68 15.57
C ALA A 81 1.85 0.31 14.33
N VAL A 82 1.20 0.22 13.16
CA VAL A 82 1.88 -0.11 11.90
C VAL A 82 2.88 0.99 11.51
N VAL A 83 2.50 2.26 11.65
CA VAL A 83 3.40 3.39 11.40
C VAL A 83 4.60 3.39 12.34
N ALA A 84 4.42 3.04 13.62
CA ALA A 84 5.51 2.95 14.59
C ALA A 84 6.49 1.78 14.30
N GLU A 85 6.04 0.71 13.64
CA GLU A 85 6.89 -0.41 13.24
C GLU A 85 7.61 -0.19 11.89
N ALA A 86 7.10 0.70 11.05
CA ALA A 86 7.69 0.99 9.75
C ALA A 86 8.97 1.83 9.88
N ALA A 87 9.99 1.51 9.07
CA ALA A 87 11.26 2.23 9.09
C ALA A 87 11.13 3.70 8.61
N ASP A 88 10.20 3.95 7.69
CA ASP A 88 9.78 5.27 7.19
C ASP A 88 8.24 5.29 7.16
N GLY A 89 7.63 5.40 8.34
CA GLY A 89 6.18 5.41 8.54
C GLY A 89 5.68 6.80 8.92
N GLU A 90 4.63 7.27 8.25
CA GLU A 90 3.95 8.53 8.57
C GLU A 90 2.43 8.34 8.66
N LEU A 91 1.80 8.98 9.64
CA LEU A 91 0.34 9.09 9.75
C LEU A 91 -0.04 10.57 9.66
N PHE A 92 -0.83 10.93 8.65
CA PHE A 92 -1.39 12.27 8.48
C PHE A 92 -2.88 12.26 8.84
N LEU A 93 -3.23 13.02 9.88
CA LEU A 93 -4.60 13.29 10.27
C LEU A 93 -4.96 14.72 9.85
N TYR A 94 -6.00 14.85 9.05
CA TYR A 94 -6.51 16.15 8.58
C TYR A 94 -7.71 16.58 9.42
N PRO A 95 -7.89 17.87 9.72
CA PRO A 95 -9.08 18.34 10.41
C PRO A 95 -10.36 17.91 9.67
N GLY A 96 -11.34 17.35 10.39
CA GLY A 96 -12.63 16.95 9.83
C GLY A 96 -13.13 15.59 10.32
N ASP A 97 -14.26 15.15 9.80
CA ASP A 97 -15.01 13.96 10.21
C ASP A 97 -15.48 13.07 9.04
N LYS A 98 -14.87 13.23 7.86
CA LYS A 98 -15.27 12.58 6.60
C LYS A 98 -14.40 11.37 6.26
N HIS A 99 -15.04 10.30 5.83
CA HIS A 99 -14.36 9.07 5.40
C HIS A 99 -13.89 9.18 3.94
N PHE A 100 -14.72 9.75 3.06
CA PHE A 100 -14.44 9.87 1.63
C PHE A 100 -13.86 11.24 1.23
N PHE A 101 -13.08 11.88 2.11
CA PHE A 101 -12.61 13.25 1.92
C PHE A 101 -11.81 13.49 0.63
N ALA A 102 -11.15 12.45 0.11
CA ALA A 102 -10.34 12.52 -1.13
C ALA A 102 -11.16 12.30 -2.42
N ASP A 103 -12.42 11.88 -2.33
CA ASP A 103 -13.26 11.58 -3.48
C ASP A 103 -14.12 12.79 -3.89
N SER A 104 -13.63 13.53 -4.89
CA SER A 104 -14.29 14.71 -5.49
C SER A 104 -15.67 14.45 -6.11
N SER A 105 -16.10 13.19 -6.23
CA SER A 105 -17.44 12.84 -6.70
C SER A 105 -18.50 12.79 -5.59
N THR A 106 -18.09 12.88 -4.33
CA THR A 106 -18.97 12.77 -3.16
C THR A 106 -19.24 14.14 -2.52
N GLY A 107 -20.30 14.22 -1.69
CA GLY A 107 -20.55 15.39 -0.84
C GLY A 107 -19.61 15.49 0.37
N GLU A 108 -18.73 14.50 0.56
CA GLU A 108 -17.73 14.46 1.63
C GLU A 108 -16.38 15.03 1.21
N TYR A 109 -16.22 15.36 -0.07
CA TYR A 109 -14.97 15.88 -0.62
C TYR A 109 -14.47 17.13 0.11
N ASP A 110 -13.21 17.07 0.53
CA ASP A 110 -12.47 18.19 1.10
C ASP A 110 -11.24 18.47 0.22
N ALA A 111 -11.31 19.55 -0.55
CA ALA A 111 -10.25 19.92 -1.48
C ALA A 111 -8.93 20.25 -0.78
N GLU A 112 -8.97 20.88 0.40
CA GLU A 112 -7.76 21.28 1.12
C GLU A 112 -7.04 20.06 1.70
N ALA A 113 -7.78 19.16 2.35
CA ALA A 113 -7.23 17.90 2.85
C ALA A 113 -6.69 17.02 1.70
N THR A 114 -7.38 17.01 0.55
CA THR A 114 -6.94 16.27 -0.64
C THR A 114 -5.64 16.82 -1.21
N ASP A 115 -5.50 18.14 -1.33
CA ASP A 115 -4.28 18.78 -1.84
C ASP A 115 -3.08 18.47 -0.93
N LEU A 116 -3.28 18.46 0.40
CA LEU A 116 -2.24 18.06 1.36
C LEU A 116 -1.88 16.57 1.23
N LEU A 117 -2.88 15.68 1.08
CA LEU A 117 -2.64 14.26 0.81
C LEU A 117 -1.76 14.09 -0.44
N VAL A 118 -2.13 14.73 -1.55
CA VAL A 118 -1.38 14.63 -2.81
C VAL A 118 0.04 15.16 -2.63
N ALA A 119 0.24 16.27 -1.94
CA ALA A 119 1.57 16.83 -1.67
C ALA A 119 2.46 15.85 -0.88
N HIS A 120 1.93 15.23 0.19
CA HIS A 120 2.65 14.25 0.99
C HIS A 120 2.97 12.98 0.18
N ALA A 121 2.01 12.47 -0.59
CA ALA A 121 2.19 11.29 -1.43
C ALA A 121 3.26 11.52 -2.51
N LEU A 122 3.25 12.69 -3.17
CA LEU A 122 4.31 13.04 -4.13
C LEU A 122 5.68 13.18 -3.47
N ALA A 123 5.74 13.69 -2.22
CA ALA A 123 6.99 13.76 -1.46
C ALA A 123 7.52 12.38 -1.03
N LEU A 124 6.66 11.40 -0.78
CA LEU A 124 7.03 9.99 -0.60
C LEU A 124 7.56 9.39 -1.89
N LEU A 125 6.85 9.58 -3.00
CA LEU A 125 7.22 9.01 -4.29
C LEU A 125 8.53 9.60 -4.84
N ALA A 126 8.87 10.83 -4.47
CA ALA A 126 10.13 11.46 -4.88
C ALA A 126 11.38 10.92 -4.16
N ARG A 127 11.21 10.17 -3.06
CA ARG A 127 12.32 9.63 -2.24
C ARG A 127 12.49 8.11 -2.35
N VAL A 128 11.69 7.42 -3.17
CA VAL A 128 11.74 5.98 -3.41
C VAL A 128 12.30 5.62 -4.77
#